data_AF-A0A960XMK6-F1
#
_entry.id   AF-A0A960XMK6-F1
#
_cell.length_a   1.000
_cell.length_b   1.000
_cell.length_c   1.000
_cell.angle_alpha   90.00
_cell.angle_beta   90.00
_cell.angle_gamma   90.00
#
_symmetry.space_group_name_H-M   'P 1'
#
loop_
_entity.id
_entity.type
_entity.pdbx_description
1 polymer ?
#
loop_
_entity_poly.entity_id
_entity_poly.type
_entity_poly.pdbx_seq_one_letter_code
_entity_poly.pdbx_strand_id
1 'polypeptide(L)'
;MPRGRRGTRARPTQVNKYDAHHSVLQDTYGVQADLRRELADSREAVAERRELLGTFAACADSQRAWLLLEDYFSKLSLARKDFAGNDWWPRLMGVTGTARLEQTALLFLRAKRPIPPELSEHARFERLLEIEEAEQEQRHVEALESWILPPQVNHLDAPRAHLRVVAAPVACEDCPGQHELVISLLLHRPRSGEKPRTVAELIELTTRAVHEQELFPPRDWAFIQWLAEMYGGRPQPPETPRLGGI
;
A
#
# COMPACT_ATOMS: atom_id res chain seq x y z
N MET A 1 -61.93 -46.37 0.05
CA MET A 1 -61.68 -44.96 0.41
C MET A 1 -60.18 -44.71 0.35
N PRO A 2 -59.65 -44.01 -0.68
CA PRO A 2 -58.21 -43.81 -0.85
C PRO A 2 -57.71 -42.55 -0.11
N ARG A 3 -56.49 -42.61 0.42
CA ARG A 3 -55.76 -41.53 1.11
C ARG A 3 -55.13 -40.58 0.08
N GLY A 4 -55.44 -39.29 0.19
CA GLY A 4 -54.85 -38.23 -0.65
C GLY A 4 -53.43 -37.83 -0.22
N ARG A 5 -52.53 -37.73 -1.20
CA ARG A 5 -51.13 -37.29 -1.09
C ARG A 5 -51.02 -35.78 -0.83
N ARG A 6 -50.03 -35.39 -0.01
CA ARG A 6 -49.63 -34.00 0.28
C ARG A 6 -49.02 -33.34 -0.94
N GLY A 7 -49.49 -32.13 -1.27
CA GLY A 7 -48.76 -31.14 -2.06
C GLY A 7 -48.29 -30.02 -1.14
N THR A 8 -46.97 -29.89 -0.95
CA THR A 8 -46.34 -28.76 -0.28
C THR A 8 -46.41 -27.53 -1.19
N ARG A 9 -47.41 -26.67 -0.98
CA ARG A 9 -47.45 -25.32 -1.54
C ARG A 9 -46.50 -24.44 -0.75
N ALA A 10 -45.49 -23.88 -1.42
CA ALA A 10 -44.66 -22.81 -0.86
C ALA A 10 -45.57 -21.65 -0.44
N ARG A 11 -45.45 -21.22 0.82
CA ARG A 11 -46.12 -20.02 1.32
C ARG A 11 -45.55 -18.82 0.54
N PRO A 12 -46.40 -17.93 0.00
CA PRO A 12 -45.90 -16.63 -0.44
C PRO A 12 -45.34 -15.92 0.79
N THR A 13 -44.10 -15.46 0.68
CA THR A 13 -43.50 -14.52 1.64
C THR A 13 -44.45 -13.33 1.74
N GLN A 14 -45.19 -13.25 2.85
CA GLN A 14 -45.94 -12.05 3.21
C GLN A 14 -44.89 -10.96 3.40
N VAL A 15 -44.73 -10.12 2.38
CA VAL A 15 -44.09 -8.82 2.56
C VAL A 15 -44.97 -8.09 3.55
N ASN A 16 -44.48 -7.96 4.79
CA ASN A 16 -45.24 -7.35 5.85
C ASN A 16 -45.61 -5.94 5.40
N LYS A 17 -46.88 -5.56 5.58
CA LYS A 17 -47.41 -4.23 5.23
C LYS A 17 -46.60 -3.09 5.88
N TYR A 18 -45.87 -3.41 6.95
CA TYR A 18 -44.91 -2.54 7.63
C TYR A 18 -43.63 -2.28 6.84
N ASP A 19 -43.09 -3.27 6.12
CA ASP A 19 -41.86 -3.12 5.33
C ASP A 19 -42.10 -2.26 4.08
N ALA A 20 -43.25 -2.45 3.42
CA ALA A 20 -43.66 -1.59 2.31
C ALA A 20 -43.86 -0.13 2.76
N HIS A 21 -44.41 0.08 3.96
CA HIS A 21 -44.61 1.42 4.50
C HIS A 21 -43.28 2.06 4.94
N HIS A 22 -42.30 1.29 5.42
CA HIS A 22 -40.96 1.80 5.73
C HIS A 22 -40.15 2.11 4.48
N SER A 23 -40.22 1.27 3.43
CA SER A 23 -39.61 1.56 2.13
C SER A 23 -40.19 2.84 1.53
N VAL A 24 -41.53 2.93 1.47
CA VAL A 24 -42.19 4.14 0.94
C VAL A 24 -41.86 5.37 1.77
N LEU A 25 -41.74 5.26 3.10
CA LEU A 25 -41.30 6.37 3.94
C LEU A 25 -39.82 6.72 3.69
N GLN A 26 -38.90 5.75 3.61
CA GLN A 26 -37.51 6.04 3.28
C GLN A 26 -37.34 6.67 1.90
N ASP A 27 -38.06 6.16 0.91
CA ASP A 27 -38.03 6.68 -0.46
C ASP A 27 -38.62 8.09 -0.52
N THR A 28 -39.74 8.34 0.14
CA THR A 28 -40.38 9.68 0.15
C THR A 28 -39.63 10.70 1.01
N TYR A 29 -39.09 10.30 2.16
CA TYR A 29 -38.25 11.18 2.97
C TYR A 29 -36.87 11.41 2.34
N GLY A 30 -36.32 10.43 1.61
CA GLY A 30 -35.09 10.58 0.83
C GLY A 30 -35.26 11.58 -0.30
N VAL A 31 -36.27 11.38 -1.15
CA VAL A 31 -36.60 12.30 -2.26
C VAL A 31 -36.92 13.71 -1.74
N GLN A 32 -37.63 13.85 -0.62
CA GLN A 32 -37.91 15.15 -0.02
C GLN A 32 -36.67 15.80 0.62
N ALA A 33 -35.74 15.02 1.16
CA ALA A 33 -34.47 15.53 1.68
C ALA A 33 -33.56 16.01 0.55
N ASP A 34 -33.52 15.28 -0.56
CA ASP A 34 -32.78 15.68 -1.76
C ASP A 34 -33.40 16.94 -2.39
N LEU A 35 -34.74 17.01 -2.50
CA LEU A 35 -35.44 18.21 -2.97
C LEU A 35 -35.22 19.41 -2.02
N ARG A 36 -35.16 19.19 -0.71
CA ARG A 36 -34.83 20.23 0.28
C ARG A 36 -33.38 20.68 0.15
N ARG A 37 -32.47 19.80 -0.21
CA ARG A 37 -31.06 20.12 -0.46
C ARG A 37 -30.90 20.93 -1.75
N GLU A 38 -31.61 20.55 -2.80
CA GLU A 38 -31.70 21.30 -4.06
C GLU A 38 -32.34 22.68 -3.88
N LEU A 39 -33.31 22.82 -2.97
CA LEU A 39 -33.93 24.09 -2.62
C LEU A 39 -33.15 24.90 -1.57
N ALA A 40 -32.23 24.27 -0.84
CA ALA A 40 -31.44 24.92 0.23
C ALA A 40 -30.20 25.64 -0.30
N ASP A 41 -29.61 25.17 -1.41
CA ASP A 41 -28.54 25.91 -2.06
C ASP A 41 -29.13 27.05 -2.89
N SER A 42 -28.96 28.30 -2.43
CA SER A 42 -29.32 29.47 -3.24
C SER A 42 -28.47 29.49 -4.52
N ARG A 43 -29.04 29.99 -5.63
CA ARG A 43 -28.30 30.12 -6.90
C ARG A 43 -26.99 30.89 -6.75
N GLU A 44 -26.96 31.85 -5.82
CA GLU A 44 -25.77 32.62 -5.47
C GLU A 44 -24.70 31.76 -4.80
N ALA A 45 -25.07 30.88 -3.87
CA ALA A 45 -24.14 29.95 -3.24
C ALA A 45 -23.52 28.96 -4.25
N VAL A 46 -24.33 28.47 -5.19
CA VAL A 46 -23.84 27.60 -6.28
C VAL A 46 -22.88 28.37 -7.20
N ALA A 47 -23.19 29.63 -7.52
CA ALA A 47 -22.33 30.48 -8.34
C ALA A 47 -20.98 30.76 -7.65
N GLU A 48 -20.98 31.12 -6.36
CA GLU A 48 -19.75 31.34 -5.58
C GLU A 48 -18.86 30.08 -5.58
N ARG A 49 -19.44 28.91 -5.33
CA ARG A 49 -18.71 27.64 -5.35
C ARG A 49 -18.16 27.31 -6.74
N ARG A 50 -18.91 27.59 -7.80
CA ARG A 50 -18.46 27.41 -9.19
C ARG A 50 -17.27 28.31 -9.52
N GLU A 51 -17.24 29.55 -9.03
CA GLU A 51 -16.10 30.46 -9.20
C GLU A 51 -14.84 29.97 -8.45
N LEU A 52 -15.00 29.46 -7.23
CA LEU A 52 -13.91 28.83 -6.47
C LEU A 52 -13.33 27.64 -7.23
N LEU A 53 -14.18 26.76 -7.76
CA LEU A 53 -13.77 25.61 -8.56
C LEU A 53 -13.07 26.04 -9.87
N GLY A 54 -13.55 27.10 -10.53
CA GLY A 54 -12.88 27.64 -11.72
C GLY A 54 -11.47 28.15 -11.42
N THR A 55 -11.31 28.87 -10.31
CA THR A 55 -9.99 29.35 -9.85
C THR A 55 -9.09 28.19 -9.46
N PHE A 56 -9.64 27.18 -8.78
CA PHE A 56 -8.94 25.95 -8.42
C PHE A 56 -8.49 25.16 -9.66
N ALA A 57 -9.33 25.04 -10.68
CA ALA A 57 -9.03 24.33 -11.93
C ALA A 57 -7.82 24.93 -12.68
N ALA A 58 -7.70 26.26 -12.69
CA ALA A 58 -6.62 26.97 -13.37
C ALA A 58 -5.33 27.15 -12.52
N CYS A 59 -5.38 26.86 -11.22
CA CYS A 59 -4.26 27.13 -10.31
C CYS A 59 -3.07 26.18 -10.53
N ALA A 60 -1.89 26.70 -10.89
CA ALA A 60 -0.67 25.88 -11.01
C ALA A 60 0.00 25.59 -9.66
N ASP A 61 -0.13 26.49 -8.69
CA ASP A 61 0.47 26.37 -7.36
C ASP A 61 -0.30 25.37 -6.48
N SER A 62 0.40 24.35 -5.99
CA SER A 62 -0.16 23.33 -5.10
C SER A 62 -0.67 23.89 -3.77
N GLN A 63 0.03 24.84 -3.16
CA GLN A 63 -0.36 25.36 -1.84
C GLN A 63 -1.61 26.22 -1.95
N ARG A 64 -1.67 27.07 -2.98
CA ARG A 64 -2.86 27.88 -3.25
C ARG A 64 -4.05 27.03 -3.68
N ALA A 65 -3.84 26.02 -4.53
CA ALA A 65 -4.90 25.08 -4.91
C ALA A 65 -5.45 24.32 -3.70
N TRP A 66 -4.59 23.99 -2.73
CA TRP A 66 -4.97 23.32 -1.49
C TRP A 66 -5.95 24.14 -0.66
N LEU A 67 -5.65 25.43 -0.48
CA LEU A 67 -6.52 26.36 0.27
C LEU A 67 -7.86 26.58 -0.46
N LEU A 68 -7.83 26.77 -1.78
CA LEU A 68 -9.05 26.95 -2.57
C LEU A 68 -10.00 25.75 -2.48
N LEU A 69 -9.45 24.53 -2.50
CA LEU A 69 -10.22 23.31 -2.35
C LEU A 69 -10.77 23.16 -0.92
N GLU A 70 -10.00 23.58 0.09
CA GLU A 70 -10.43 23.59 1.49
C GLU A 70 -11.55 24.61 1.73
N ASP A 71 -11.48 25.80 1.12
CA ASP A 71 -12.55 26.80 1.16
C ASP A 71 -13.82 26.25 0.51
N TYR A 72 -13.69 25.61 -0.66
CA TYR A 72 -14.81 24.94 -1.32
C TYR A 72 -15.45 23.85 -0.44
N PHE A 73 -14.65 22.97 0.17
CA PHE A 73 -15.17 21.95 1.08
C PHE A 73 -15.81 22.55 2.33
N SER A 74 -15.25 23.64 2.88
CA SER A 74 -15.81 24.35 4.03
C SER A 74 -17.21 24.90 3.72
N LYS A 75 -17.43 25.41 2.49
CA LYS A 75 -18.76 25.85 2.02
C LYS A 75 -19.77 24.71 1.93
N LEU A 76 -19.31 23.48 1.69
CA LEU A 76 -20.13 22.26 1.70
C LEU A 76 -20.23 21.60 3.09
N SER A 77 -19.66 22.21 4.13
CA SER A 77 -19.53 21.61 5.47
C SER A 77 -18.82 20.24 5.44
N LEU A 78 -17.86 20.09 4.52
CA LEU A 78 -17.01 18.91 4.39
C LEU A 78 -15.58 19.25 4.78
N ALA A 79 -14.86 18.24 5.25
CA ALA A 79 -13.44 18.33 5.53
C ALA A 79 -12.67 17.32 4.67
N ARG A 80 -11.39 17.58 4.45
CA ARG A 80 -10.50 16.68 3.68
C ARG A 80 -10.42 15.28 4.29
N LYS A 81 -10.51 15.17 5.62
CA LYS A 81 -10.57 13.90 6.36
C LYS A 81 -11.78 13.02 6.01
N ASP A 82 -12.81 13.60 5.38
CA ASP A 82 -14.02 12.87 4.98
C ASP A 82 -13.82 12.06 3.70
N PHE A 83 -12.68 12.22 3.03
CA PHE A 83 -12.27 11.46 1.85
C PHE A 83 -11.11 10.53 2.22
N ALA A 84 -11.24 9.24 1.88
CA ALA A 84 -10.27 8.22 2.25
C ALA A 84 -9.06 8.18 1.29
N GLY A 85 -7.87 7.94 1.86
CA GLY A 85 -6.60 7.82 1.14
C GLY A 85 -5.83 9.14 1.00
N ASN A 86 -4.51 9.09 0.89
CA ASN A 86 -3.66 10.27 0.63
C ASN A 86 -3.32 10.43 -0.86
N ASP A 87 -3.68 9.46 -1.69
CA ASP A 87 -3.21 9.36 -3.08
C ASP A 87 -4.03 10.21 -4.06
N TRP A 88 -5.14 10.80 -3.61
CA TRP A 88 -6.01 11.62 -4.47
C TRP A 88 -5.45 13.01 -4.74
N TRP A 89 -4.69 13.60 -3.80
CA TRP A 89 -4.15 14.95 -3.98
C TRP A 89 -3.09 15.04 -5.10
N PRO A 90 -2.10 14.13 -5.18
CA PRO A 90 -1.16 14.12 -6.30
C PRO A 90 -1.86 13.95 -7.67
N ARG A 91 -2.93 13.14 -7.72
CA ARG A 91 -3.73 12.92 -8.95
C ARG A 91 -4.45 14.21 -9.39
N LEU A 92 -4.99 14.99 -8.46
CA LEU A 92 -5.61 16.29 -8.76
C LEU A 92 -4.61 17.32 -9.28
N MET A 93 -3.40 17.34 -8.70
CA MET A 93 -2.36 18.28 -9.12
C MET A 93 -1.71 17.91 -10.45
N GLY A 94 -1.75 16.63 -10.85
CA GLY A 94 -1.24 16.15 -12.13
C GLY A 94 -2.04 16.60 -13.36
N VAL A 95 -3.23 17.19 -13.17
CA VAL A 95 -4.10 17.69 -14.24
C VAL A 95 -4.56 19.12 -13.93
N THR A 96 -4.89 19.90 -14.96
CA THR A 96 -5.41 21.27 -14.86
C THR A 96 -6.70 21.42 -15.67
N GLY A 97 -7.46 22.48 -15.41
CA GLY A 97 -8.68 22.81 -16.13
C GLY A 97 -9.83 21.83 -15.86
N THR A 98 -10.59 21.49 -16.90
CA THR A 98 -11.77 20.62 -16.80
C THR A 98 -11.43 19.23 -16.29
N ALA A 99 -10.26 18.69 -16.66
CA ALA A 99 -9.79 17.39 -16.17
C ALA A 99 -9.59 17.37 -14.65
N ARG A 100 -9.21 18.51 -14.04
CA ARG A 100 -9.11 18.63 -12.58
C ARG A 100 -10.50 18.61 -11.93
N LEU A 101 -11.49 19.24 -12.55
CA LEU A 101 -12.88 19.20 -12.07
C LEU A 101 -13.48 17.79 -12.17
N GLU A 102 -13.18 17.07 -13.25
CA GLU A 102 -13.54 15.65 -13.39
C GLU A 102 -12.93 14.80 -12.26
N GLN A 103 -11.64 15.00 -11.95
CA GLN A 103 -10.99 14.31 -10.82
C GLN A 103 -11.63 14.67 -9.47
N THR A 104 -12.05 15.93 -9.26
CA THR A 104 -12.81 16.28 -8.05
C THR A 104 -14.18 15.61 -8.01
N ALA A 105 -14.88 15.48 -9.14
CA ALA A 105 -16.15 14.75 -9.18
C ALA A 105 -15.95 13.26 -8.88
N LEU A 106 -14.89 12.64 -9.41
CA LEU A 106 -14.50 11.26 -9.10
C LEU A 106 -14.20 11.06 -7.60
N LEU A 107 -13.65 12.07 -6.91
CA LEU A 107 -13.43 12.02 -5.47
C LEU A 107 -14.75 11.83 -4.68
N PHE A 108 -15.81 12.55 -5.06
CA PHE A 108 -17.14 12.41 -4.46
C PHE A 108 -17.75 11.03 -4.76
N LEU A 109 -17.61 10.56 -6.01
CA LEU A 109 -18.10 9.25 -6.43
C LEU A 109 -17.43 8.11 -5.66
N ARG A 110 -16.09 8.13 -5.55
CA ARG A 110 -15.32 7.12 -4.80
C ARG A 110 -15.68 7.12 -3.31
N ALA A 111 -16.01 8.29 -2.76
CA ALA A 111 -16.47 8.44 -1.38
C ALA A 111 -17.97 8.08 -1.19
N LYS A 112 -18.68 7.65 -2.25
CA LYS A 112 -20.13 7.36 -2.24
C LYS A 112 -20.96 8.52 -1.70
N ARG A 113 -20.55 9.76 -1.99
CA ARG A 113 -21.25 10.99 -1.58
C ARG A 113 -22.04 11.56 -2.76
N PRO A 114 -23.16 12.25 -2.52
CA PRO A 114 -23.89 12.95 -3.56
C PRO A 114 -23.02 14.05 -4.17
N ILE A 115 -23.07 14.18 -5.48
CA ILE A 115 -22.27 15.14 -6.23
C ILE A 115 -22.91 16.53 -6.12
N PRO A 116 -22.16 17.57 -5.73
CA PRO A 116 -22.64 18.94 -5.76
C PRO A 116 -23.06 19.38 -7.18
N PRO A 117 -24.12 20.20 -7.34
CA PRO A 117 -24.67 20.53 -8.65
C PRO A 117 -23.64 21.17 -9.59
N GLU A 118 -22.69 21.96 -9.06
CA GLU A 118 -21.60 22.58 -9.82
C GLU A 118 -20.61 21.58 -10.46
N LEU A 119 -20.50 20.36 -9.92
CA LEU A 119 -19.63 19.30 -10.42
C LEU A 119 -20.38 18.26 -11.26
N SER A 120 -21.71 18.32 -11.32
CA SER A 120 -22.55 17.35 -12.03
C SER A 120 -22.20 17.24 -13.52
N GLU A 121 -21.92 18.37 -14.18
CA GLU A 121 -21.50 18.45 -15.60
C GLU A 121 -20.15 17.77 -15.87
N HIS A 122 -19.32 17.61 -14.83
CA HIS A 122 -17.99 16.99 -14.91
C HIS A 122 -17.96 15.57 -14.33
N ALA A 123 -19.09 15.07 -13.81
CA ALA A 123 -19.19 13.74 -13.24
C ALA A 123 -19.36 12.66 -14.33
N ARG A 124 -18.24 12.19 -14.88
CA ARG A 124 -18.24 11.07 -15.84
C ARG A 124 -18.24 9.73 -15.10
N PHE A 125 -19.42 9.11 -15.00
CA PHE A 125 -19.58 7.79 -14.39
C PHE A 125 -18.84 6.68 -15.16
N GLU A 126 -18.77 6.76 -16.49
CA GLU A 126 -18.01 5.80 -17.33
C GLU A 126 -16.52 5.75 -16.91
N ARG A 127 -15.93 6.92 -16.68
CA ARG A 127 -14.53 7.03 -16.25
C ARG A 127 -14.29 6.44 -14.86
N LEU A 128 -15.27 6.51 -13.95
CA LEU A 128 -15.18 5.84 -12.65
C LEU A 128 -15.18 4.32 -12.85
N LEU A 129 -16.08 3.79 -13.68
CA LEU A 129 -16.17 2.36 -13.96
C LEU A 129 -14.86 1.84 -14.56
N GLU A 130 -14.29 2.53 -15.54
CA GLU A 130 -12.99 2.17 -16.13
C GLU A 130 -11.87 2.11 -15.08
N ILE A 131 -11.84 3.06 -14.13
CA ILE A 131 -10.85 3.08 -13.06
C ILE A 131 -11.08 1.92 -12.07
N GLU A 132 -12.33 1.64 -11.73
CA GLU A 132 -12.66 0.51 -10.85
C GLU A 132 -12.31 -0.84 -11.49
N GLU A 133 -12.57 -1.00 -12.78
CA GLU A 133 -12.18 -2.18 -13.56
C GLU A 133 -10.66 -2.33 -13.59
N ALA A 134 -9.92 -1.26 -13.93
CA ALA A 134 -8.46 -1.29 -13.96
C ALA A 134 -7.85 -1.60 -12.58
N GLU A 135 -8.39 -1.04 -11.49
CA GLU A 135 -7.95 -1.36 -10.12
C GLU A 135 -8.25 -2.83 -9.76
N GLN A 136 -9.37 -3.39 -10.23
CA GLN A 136 -9.69 -4.81 -10.03
C GLN A 136 -8.75 -5.72 -10.82
N GLU A 137 -8.45 -5.38 -12.07
CA GLU A 137 -7.48 -6.10 -12.90
C GLU A 137 -6.10 -6.08 -12.26
N GLN A 138 -5.62 -4.92 -11.81
CA GLN A 138 -4.34 -4.80 -11.10
C GLN A 138 -4.29 -5.68 -9.86
N ARG A 139 -5.33 -5.65 -9.01
CA ARG A 139 -5.41 -6.54 -7.84
C ARG A 139 -5.40 -8.01 -8.23
N HIS A 140 -6.03 -8.37 -9.36
CA HIS A 140 -6.01 -9.73 -9.86
C HIS A 140 -4.61 -10.13 -10.32
N VAL A 141 -3.91 -9.26 -11.05
CA VAL A 141 -2.52 -9.47 -11.47
C VAL A 141 -1.60 -9.61 -10.27
N GLU A 142 -1.68 -8.70 -9.28
CA GLU A 142 -0.89 -8.77 -8.05
C GLU A 142 -1.13 -10.08 -7.28
N ALA A 143 -2.39 -10.56 -7.24
CA ALA A 143 -2.71 -11.83 -6.62
C ALA A 143 -2.10 -13.02 -7.39
N LEU A 144 -2.10 -12.98 -8.72
CA LEU A 144 -1.44 -13.98 -9.56
C LEU A 144 0.09 -13.93 -9.40
N GLU A 145 0.68 -12.74 -9.36
CA GLU A 145 2.12 -12.55 -9.10
C GLU A 145 2.52 -13.12 -7.74
N SER A 146 1.76 -12.81 -6.69
CA SER A 146 1.93 -13.39 -5.35
C SER A 146 1.78 -14.91 -5.35
N TRP A 147 0.95 -15.47 -6.23
CA TRP A 147 0.80 -16.92 -6.34
C TRP A 147 1.95 -17.59 -7.10
N ILE A 148 2.46 -16.97 -8.17
CA ILE A 148 3.56 -17.48 -8.99
C ILE A 148 4.91 -17.28 -8.28
N LEU A 149 5.06 -16.18 -7.56
CA LEU A 149 6.27 -15.76 -6.84
C LEU A 149 5.86 -15.31 -5.42
N PRO A 150 5.57 -16.26 -4.51
CA PRO A 150 5.21 -15.90 -3.15
C PRO A 150 6.34 -15.09 -2.51
N PRO A 151 6.03 -13.97 -1.83
CA PRO A 151 7.05 -13.23 -1.10
C PRO A 151 7.71 -14.17 -0.09
N GLN A 152 9.04 -14.09 0.03
CA GLN A 152 9.76 -14.90 1.00
C GLN A 152 9.18 -14.64 2.40
N VAL A 153 8.62 -15.69 3.00
CA VAL A 153 8.02 -15.57 4.32
C VAL A 153 9.15 -15.40 5.34
N ASN A 154 9.29 -14.19 5.87
CA ASN A 154 10.17 -13.93 7.01
C ASN A 154 9.51 -14.57 8.24
N HIS A 155 9.83 -15.84 8.51
CA HIS A 155 9.17 -16.65 9.54
C HIS A 155 9.50 -16.25 10.99
N LEU A 156 10.19 -15.13 11.24
CA LEU A 156 10.46 -14.65 12.60
C LEU A 156 10.35 -13.11 12.70
N ASP A 157 9.55 -12.63 13.66
CA ASP A 157 9.32 -11.21 13.97
C ASP A 157 10.58 -10.43 14.40
N ALA A 158 11.70 -11.12 14.65
CA ALA A 158 13.00 -10.51 14.88
C ALA A 158 14.15 -11.48 14.51
N PRO A 159 15.21 -11.00 13.82
CA PRO A 159 16.39 -11.82 13.54
C PRO A 159 17.05 -12.25 14.85
N ARG A 160 17.14 -13.57 15.06
CA ARG A 160 17.73 -14.17 16.25
C ARG A 160 19.26 -14.16 16.17
N ALA A 161 19.81 -14.26 14.97
CA ALA A 161 21.24 -14.23 14.73
C ALA A 161 21.58 -13.12 13.73
N HIS A 162 22.74 -12.49 13.88
CA HIS A 162 23.23 -11.50 12.91
C HIS A 162 24.73 -11.65 12.75
N LEU A 163 25.25 -11.19 11.61
CA LEU A 163 26.67 -11.25 11.28
C LEU A 163 27.27 -9.85 11.27
N ARG A 164 28.33 -9.64 12.05
CA ARG A 164 29.13 -8.41 12.03
C ARG A 164 30.46 -8.69 11.37
N VAL A 165 30.78 -7.88 10.38
CA VAL A 165 32.08 -7.93 9.69
C VAL A 165 32.88 -6.74 10.18
N VAL A 166 34.00 -6.97 10.85
CA VAL A 166 34.89 -5.94 11.37
C VAL A 166 36.19 -5.98 10.59
N ALA A 167 36.56 -4.85 10.02
CA ALA A 167 37.80 -4.69 9.31
C ALA A 167 38.78 -3.83 10.13
N ALA A 168 39.98 -4.35 10.39
CA ALA A 168 41.02 -3.64 11.12
C ALA A 168 42.28 -3.50 10.25
N PRO A 169 42.86 -2.30 10.11
CA PRO A 169 44.13 -2.13 9.42
C PRO A 169 45.28 -2.64 10.30
N VAL A 170 46.09 -3.55 9.78
CA VAL A 170 47.27 -4.11 10.42
C VAL A 170 48.47 -3.79 9.53
N ALA A 171 49.59 -3.34 10.11
CA ALA A 171 50.80 -3.10 9.34
C ALA A 171 51.29 -4.42 8.73
N CYS A 172 51.58 -4.42 7.43
CA CYS A 172 52.12 -5.58 6.74
C CYS A 172 53.58 -5.81 7.20
N GLU A 173 53.89 -7.01 7.69
CA GLU A 173 55.26 -7.37 8.09
C GLU A 173 56.19 -7.49 6.88
N ASP A 174 55.65 -7.86 5.72
CA ASP A 174 56.40 -8.09 4.48
C ASP A 174 56.72 -6.78 3.72
N CYS A 175 55.98 -5.70 3.97
CA CYS A 175 56.14 -4.41 3.30
C CYS A 175 56.00 -3.23 4.28
N PRO A 176 57.12 -2.69 4.81
CA PRO A 176 57.07 -1.56 5.73
C PRO A 176 56.47 -0.32 5.04
N GLY A 177 55.33 0.15 5.56
CA GLY A 177 54.57 1.29 5.01
C GLY A 177 53.24 0.92 4.36
N GLN A 178 52.95 -0.38 4.18
CA GLN A 178 51.64 -0.86 3.73
C GLN A 178 50.81 -1.38 4.91
N HIS A 179 49.49 -1.17 4.83
CA HIS A 179 48.53 -1.73 5.77
C HIS A 179 47.69 -2.80 5.06
N GLU A 180 47.62 -3.98 5.65
CA GLU A 180 46.66 -5.02 5.28
C GLU A 180 45.38 -4.82 6.08
N LEU A 181 44.23 -4.94 5.42
CA LEU A 181 42.94 -4.94 6.09
C LEU A 181 42.61 -6.38 6.51
N VAL A 182 42.68 -6.67 7.81
CA VAL A 182 42.28 -7.96 8.35
C VAL A 182 40.79 -7.94 8.64
N ILE A 183 40.06 -8.89 8.07
CA ILE A 183 38.62 -9.03 8.24
C ILE A 183 38.32 -10.09 9.31
N SER A 184 37.62 -9.68 10.35
CA SER A 184 37.08 -10.54 11.41
C SER A 184 35.57 -10.71 11.23
N LEU A 185 35.11 -11.96 11.24
CA LEU A 185 33.70 -12.30 11.10
C LEU A 185 33.13 -12.68 12.47
N LEU A 186 32.22 -11.87 13.00
CA LEU A 186 31.64 -12.03 14.32
C LEU A 186 30.18 -12.46 14.17
N LEU A 187 29.88 -13.68 14.63
CA LEU A 187 28.55 -14.25 14.57
C LEU A 187 27.85 -14.09 15.93
N HIS A 188 26.73 -13.39 15.96
CA HIS A 188 25.90 -13.29 17.14
C HIS A 188 24.77 -14.33 17.14
N ARG A 189 24.59 -15.06 18.25
CA ARG A 189 23.44 -15.93 18.50
C ARG A 189 22.88 -15.68 19.91
N PRO A 190 21.56 -15.83 20.16
CA PRO A 190 20.94 -15.43 21.43
C PRO A 190 21.46 -16.22 22.64
N ARG A 191 21.86 -17.47 22.42
CA ARG A 191 22.37 -18.37 23.48
C ARG A 191 23.88 -18.31 23.66
N SER A 192 24.62 -17.95 22.62
CA SER A 192 26.08 -18.05 22.59
C SER A 192 26.79 -16.71 22.61
N GLY A 193 26.06 -15.61 22.49
CA GLY A 193 26.62 -14.27 22.35
C GLY A 193 27.31 -14.08 20.99
N GLU A 194 28.14 -13.05 20.92
CA GLU A 194 28.98 -12.76 19.78
C GLU A 194 30.27 -13.58 19.85
N LYS A 195 30.54 -14.37 18.81
CA LYS A 195 31.77 -15.20 18.71
C LYS A 195 32.45 -15.00 17.36
N PRO A 196 33.79 -14.92 17.32
CA PRO A 196 34.52 -14.95 16.06
C PRO A 196 34.32 -16.30 15.38
N ARG A 197 34.10 -16.26 14.06
CA ARG A 197 33.90 -17.42 13.19
C ARG A 197 34.86 -17.35 12.02
N THR A 198 35.36 -18.51 11.60
CA THR A 198 36.18 -18.62 10.39
C THR A 198 35.30 -18.69 9.15
N VAL A 199 35.89 -18.45 7.99
CA VAL A 199 35.17 -18.56 6.70
C VAL A 199 34.64 -19.99 6.51
N ALA A 200 35.42 -21.03 6.86
CA ALA A 200 34.98 -22.43 6.78
C ALA A 200 33.71 -22.69 7.61
N GLU A 201 33.67 -22.19 8.84
CA GLU A 201 32.52 -22.37 9.74
C GLU A 201 31.27 -21.68 9.20
N LEU A 202 31.39 -20.51 8.55
CA LEU A 202 30.24 -19.84 7.91
C LEU A 202 29.75 -20.58 6.66
N ILE A 203 30.66 -21.17 5.88
CA ILE A 203 30.28 -22.01 4.72
C ILE A 203 29.52 -23.24 5.19
N GLU A 204 29.94 -23.87 6.30
CA GLU A 204 29.21 -25.01 6.87
C GLU A 204 27.76 -24.65 7.25
N LEU A 205 27.47 -23.40 7.65
CA LEU A 205 26.10 -22.97 7.95
C LEU A 205 25.19 -23.09 6.72
N THR A 206 25.72 -22.82 5.52
CA THR A 206 24.94 -22.95 4.28
C THR A 206 24.61 -24.41 3.94
N THR A 207 25.43 -25.36 4.41
CA THR A 207 25.19 -26.79 4.21
C THR A 207 24.19 -27.38 5.22
N ARG A 208 24.03 -26.73 6.39
CA ARG A 208 23.19 -27.22 7.50
C ARG A 208 21.81 -26.56 7.53
N ALA A 209 21.05 -26.81 6.46
CA ALA A 209 19.58 -26.78 6.38
C ALA A 209 18.83 -25.45 6.64
N VAL A 210 17.63 -25.39 6.02
CA VAL A 210 16.73 -24.23 5.86
C VAL A 210 16.44 -23.49 7.17
N HIS A 211 16.46 -24.19 8.29
CA HIS A 211 16.21 -23.62 9.62
C HIS A 211 17.32 -22.69 10.13
N GLU A 212 18.54 -22.73 9.59
CA GLU A 212 19.55 -21.70 9.91
C GLU A 212 19.29 -20.40 9.15
N GLN A 213 18.82 -20.46 7.91
CA GLN A 213 18.48 -19.28 7.09
C GLN A 213 17.43 -18.41 7.79
N GLU A 214 16.41 -19.02 8.39
CA GLU A 214 15.32 -18.31 9.08
C GLU A 214 15.80 -17.49 10.28
N LEU A 215 16.96 -17.81 10.86
CA LEU A 215 17.48 -17.12 12.04
C LEU A 215 18.17 -15.79 11.72
N PHE A 216 18.55 -15.57 10.45
CA PHE A 216 19.31 -14.39 10.01
C PHE A 216 18.43 -13.37 9.28
N PRO A 217 18.79 -12.07 9.34
CA PRO A 217 18.27 -11.09 8.38
C PRO A 217 18.59 -11.53 6.95
N PRO A 218 17.71 -11.25 5.97
CA PRO A 218 17.96 -11.60 4.57
C PRO A 218 19.30 -11.07 4.04
N ARG A 219 19.72 -9.87 4.48
CA ARG A 219 21.00 -9.25 4.09
C ARG A 219 22.21 -10.04 4.58
N ASP A 220 22.19 -10.49 5.83
CA ASP A 220 23.30 -11.20 6.45
C ASP A 220 23.42 -12.61 5.86
N TRP A 221 22.28 -13.26 5.61
CA TRP A 221 22.25 -14.58 4.97
C TRP A 221 22.75 -14.52 3.52
N ALA A 222 22.35 -13.50 2.75
CA ALA A 222 22.85 -13.30 1.40
C ALA A 222 24.38 -13.13 1.36
N PHE A 223 24.96 -12.46 2.35
CA PHE A 223 26.41 -12.35 2.48
C PHE A 223 27.09 -13.69 2.81
N ILE A 224 26.49 -14.51 3.68
CA ILE A 224 26.98 -15.86 3.99
C ILE A 224 26.90 -16.78 2.75
N GLN A 225 25.82 -16.70 1.97
CA GLN A 225 25.68 -17.43 0.71
C GLN A 225 26.74 -17.01 -0.30
N TRP A 226 26.96 -15.70 -0.46
CA TRP A 226 28.02 -15.17 -1.32
C TRP A 226 29.41 -15.66 -0.90
N LEU A 227 29.71 -15.71 0.41
CA LEU A 227 30.97 -16.28 0.91
C LEU A 227 31.12 -17.76 0.54
N ALA A 228 30.04 -18.54 0.64
CA ALA A 228 30.03 -19.95 0.26
C ALA A 228 30.23 -20.16 -1.25
N GLU A 229 29.64 -19.31 -2.09
CA GLU A 229 29.88 -19.33 -3.54
C GLU A 229 31.34 -18.99 -3.90
N MET A 230 31.91 -17.99 -3.23
CA MET A 230 33.28 -17.51 -3.50
C MET A 230 34.38 -18.45 -3.01
N TYR A 231 34.16 -19.10 -1.85
CA TYR A 231 35.19 -19.89 -1.17
C TYR A 231 34.87 -21.39 -1.04
N GLY A 232 33.66 -21.83 -1.36
CA GLY A 232 33.21 -23.22 -1.18
C GLY A 232 33.95 -24.25 -2.04
N GLY A 233 34.58 -23.82 -3.14
CA GLY A 233 35.44 -24.67 -3.97
C GLY A 233 36.90 -24.77 -3.52
N ARG A 234 37.32 -24.03 -2.48
CA ARG A 234 38.71 -24.04 -2.01
C ARG A 234 38.92 -25.12 -0.93
N PRO A 235 39.95 -25.96 -1.05
CA PRO A 235 40.22 -27.02 -0.07
C PRO A 235 40.64 -26.47 1.31
N GLN A 236 41.13 -25.23 1.36
CA GLN A 236 41.45 -24.54 2.61
C GLN A 236 41.08 -23.05 2.47
N PRO A 237 39.86 -22.65 2.89
CA PRO A 237 39.49 -21.25 2.91
C PRO A 237 40.37 -20.48 3.93
N PRO A 238 40.68 -19.20 3.68
CA PRO A 238 41.46 -18.41 4.62
C PRO A 238 40.73 -18.30 5.96
N GLU A 239 41.43 -18.56 7.07
CA GLU A 239 40.86 -18.42 8.42
C GLU A 239 40.43 -16.97 8.69
N THR A 240 41.22 -16.01 8.20
CA THR A 240 40.93 -14.58 8.21
C THR A 240 41.15 -14.02 6.81
N PRO A 241 40.11 -13.51 6.13
CA PRO A 241 40.30 -12.83 4.85
C PRO A 241 41.13 -11.56 5.07
N ARG A 242 42.18 -11.40 4.26
CA ARG A 242 43.02 -10.21 4.25
C ARG A 242 42.85 -9.50 2.92
N LEU A 243 42.65 -8.19 2.95
CA LEU A 243 42.67 -7.34 1.75
C LEU A 243 43.93 -6.49 1.79
N GLY A 244 44.86 -6.74 0.86
CA GLY A 244 46.00 -5.85 0.61
C GLY A 244 45.60 -4.77 -0.39
N GLY A 245 46.15 -3.56 -0.21
CA GLY A 245 46.14 -2.56 -1.27
C GLY A 245 47.02 -3.04 -2.43
N ILE A 246 46.54 -2.87 -3.66
CA ILE A 246 47.34 -3.09 -4.89
C ILE A 246 48.40 -1.99 -5.00
#